data_AF-A0A4Y8I531-F1
#
_entry.id   AF-A0A4Y8I531-F1
#
_cell.length_a   1.000
_cell.length_b   1.000
_cell.length_c   1.000
_cell.angle_alpha   90.00
_cell.angle_beta   90.00
_cell.angle_gamma   90.00
#
_symmetry.space_group_name_H-M   'P 1'
#
loop_
_entity.id
_entity.type
_entity.pdbx_description
1 polymer ?
#
loop_
_entity_poly.entity_id
_entity_poly.type
_entity_poly.pdbx_seq_one_letter_code
_entity_poly.pdbx_strand_id
1 'polypeptide(L)'
;MSYKKEKVEPFRDEYAHDFKRLNLEWIEKYFVVEEMDKKQLKDPQEYIIERGGEIYSVIEDGKVRGVCALVFQEEGVYEIVKMAVDKESRGKMGMEICLWRRL
;
A
#
# COMPACT_ATOMS: atom_id res chain seq x y z
N MET A 1 -17.13 -1.99 -23.73
CA MET A 1 -16.30 -2.15 -22.52
C MET A 1 -16.38 -0.87 -21.71
N SER A 2 -16.97 -0.90 -20.52
CA SER A 2 -16.86 0.23 -19.58
C SER A 2 -15.43 0.26 -19.07
N TYR A 3 -14.71 1.36 -19.31
CA TYR A 3 -13.45 1.62 -18.62
C TYR A 3 -13.75 1.75 -17.13
N LYS A 4 -13.25 0.81 -16.32
CA LYS A 4 -13.29 0.95 -14.86
C LYS A 4 -12.31 2.03 -14.47
N LYS A 5 -12.77 3.00 -13.69
CA LYS A 5 -11.94 4.14 -13.28
C LYS A 5 -11.27 3.78 -11.96
N GLU A 6 -9.99 3.45 -12.05
CA GLU A 6 -9.12 3.29 -10.90
C GLU A 6 -8.74 4.69 -10.37
N LYS A 7 -8.66 4.84 -9.05
CA LYS A 7 -8.16 6.07 -8.41
C LYS A 7 -7.08 5.72 -7.40
N VAL A 8 -6.01 6.51 -7.37
CA VAL A 8 -4.99 6.43 -6.32
C VAL A 8 -5.30 7.50 -5.30
N GLU A 9 -5.39 7.12 -4.03
CA GLU A 9 -5.59 8.06 -2.93
C GLU A 9 -4.49 7.91 -1.88
N PRO A 10 -4.09 9.02 -1.22
CA PRO A 10 -3.21 8.97 -0.07
C PRO A 10 -3.89 8.25 1.11
N PHE A 11 -3.10 7.91 2.11
CA PHE A 11 -3.58 7.26 3.33
C PHE A 11 -4.71 8.03 4.00
N ARG A 12 -5.73 7.28 4.41
CA ARG A 12 -6.85 7.75 5.25
C ARG A 12 -7.18 6.60 6.20
N ASP A 13 -7.65 6.91 7.40
CA ASP A 13 -7.96 5.90 8.42
C ASP A 13 -8.95 4.83 7.92
N GLU A 14 -9.87 5.22 7.04
CA GLU A 14 -10.82 4.31 6.38
C GLU A 14 -10.14 3.20 5.55
N TYR A 15 -8.90 3.38 5.13
CA TYR A 15 -8.12 2.40 4.36
C TYR A 15 -7.16 1.57 5.22
N ALA A 16 -7.01 1.88 6.51
CA ALA A 16 -6.06 1.20 7.40
C ALA A 16 -6.33 -0.31 7.50
N HIS A 17 -7.60 -0.70 7.53
CA HIS A 17 -8.00 -2.11 7.57
C HIS A 17 -7.57 -2.85 6.31
N ASP A 18 -7.81 -2.28 5.12
CA ASP A 18 -7.42 -2.90 3.85
C ASP A 18 -5.91 -2.92 3.65
N PHE A 19 -5.21 -1.86 4.08
CA PHE A 19 -3.74 -1.82 4.10
C PHE A 19 -3.16 -2.98 4.91
N LYS A 20 -3.67 -3.20 6.12
CA LYS A 20 -3.27 -4.31 6.98
C LYS A 20 -3.59 -5.66 6.34
N ARG A 21 -4.84 -5.84 5.90
CA ARG A 21 -5.33 -7.11 5.35
C ARG A 21 -4.52 -7.54 4.13
N LEU A 22 -4.36 -6.67 3.14
CA LEU A 22 -3.67 -7.00 1.89
C LEU A 22 -2.20 -7.38 2.12
N ASN A 23 -1.49 -6.64 2.99
CA ASN A 23 -0.11 -6.95 3.31
C ASN A 23 0.02 -8.25 4.12
N LEU A 24 -0.84 -8.48 5.12
CA LEU A 24 -0.83 -9.75 5.87
C LEU A 24 -1.10 -10.93 4.95
N GLU A 25 -2.13 -10.88 4.10
CA GLU A 25 -2.44 -11.96 3.15
C GLU A 25 -1.27 -12.28 2.21
N TRP A 26 -0.46 -11.27 1.86
CA TRP A 26 0.72 -11.44 1.02
C TRP A 26 1.88 -12.04 1.82
N ILE A 27 2.19 -11.49 2.99
CA ILE A 27 3.28 -11.95 3.85
C ILE A 27 3.01 -13.38 4.30
N GLU A 28 1.84 -13.69 4.86
CA GLU A 28 1.49 -15.04 5.35
C GLU A 28 1.53 -16.11 4.25
N LYS A 29 1.32 -15.72 2.99
CA LYS A 29 1.34 -16.66 1.87
C LYS A 29 2.75 -17.03 1.42
N TYR A 30 3.68 -16.08 1.45
CA TYR A 30 5.00 -16.22 0.82
C TYR A 30 6.17 -16.14 1.80
N PHE A 31 5.94 -15.64 3.01
CA PHE A 31 6.94 -15.28 4.02
C PHE A 31 6.42 -15.54 5.44
N VAL A 32 7.21 -15.16 6.44
CA VAL A 32 6.83 -15.17 7.86
C VAL A 32 6.55 -13.74 8.30
N VAL A 33 5.48 -13.54 9.07
CA VAL A 33 5.13 -12.22 9.63
C VAL A 33 6.10 -11.86 10.75
N GLU A 34 6.89 -10.81 10.54
CA GLU A 34 7.84 -10.30 11.53
C GLU A 34 7.18 -9.31 12.51
N GLU A 35 7.84 -9.05 13.65
CA GLU A 35 7.34 -8.09 14.64
C GLU A 35 7.26 -6.66 14.08
N MET A 36 8.19 -6.26 13.21
CA MET A 36 8.12 -4.95 12.55
C MET A 36 6.91 -4.84 11.62
N ASP A 37 6.58 -5.91 10.89
CA ASP A 37 5.38 -5.95 10.05
C ASP A 37 4.13 -5.72 10.90
N LYS A 38 4.01 -6.41 12.03
CA LYS A 38 2.85 -6.26 12.92
C LYS A 38 2.71 -4.82 13.42
N LYS A 39 3.82 -4.14 13.75
CA LYS A 39 3.80 -2.74 14.20
C LYS A 39 3.35 -1.82 13.07
N GLN A 40 3.99 -1.90 11.91
CA GLN A 40 3.66 -1.09 10.73
C GLN A 40 2.21 -1.29 10.26
N LEU A 41 1.70 -2.51 10.33
CA LEU A 41 0.34 -2.84 9.89
C LEU A 41 -0.72 -2.56 10.96
N LYS A 42 -0.34 -2.49 12.24
CA LYS A 42 -1.25 -2.13 13.34
C LYS A 42 -1.39 -0.63 13.47
N ASP A 43 -0.29 0.12 13.34
CA ASP A 43 -0.26 1.56 13.47
C ASP A 43 0.59 2.19 12.35
N PRO A 44 0.05 2.24 11.11
CA PRO A 44 0.76 2.84 9.99
C PRO A 44 1.01 4.34 10.18
N GLN A 45 0.22 5.01 11.01
CA GLN A 45 0.37 6.43 11.29
C GLN A 45 1.70 6.68 12.03
N GLU A 46 1.91 6.02 13.17
CA GLU A 46 3.13 6.17 13.99
C GLU A 46 4.38 5.62 13.27
N TYR A 47 4.23 4.47 12.59
CA TYR A 47 5.40 3.72 12.09
C TYR A 47 5.80 4.03 10.64
N ILE A 48 4.94 4.71 9.86
CA ILE A 48 5.23 5.06 8.46
C ILE A 48 5.04 6.57 8.26
N ILE A 49 3.83 7.08 8.49
CA ILE A 49 3.47 8.47 8.12
C ILE A 49 4.26 9.50 8.93
N GLU A 50 4.26 9.38 10.26
CA GLU A 50 4.97 10.32 11.15
C GLU A 50 6.50 10.28 11.00
N ARG A 51 7.02 9.23 10.36
CA ARG A 51 8.45 9.08 10.03
C ARG A 51 8.82 9.67 8.68
N GLY A 52 7.92 10.44 8.06
CA GLY A 52 8.12 11.02 6.72
C GLY A 52 7.83 10.06 5.58
N GLY A 53 7.19 8.92 5.87
CA GLY A 53 6.70 7.99 4.87
C GLY A 53 5.34 8.38 4.31
N GLU A 54 4.92 7.67 3.27
CA GLU A 54 3.65 7.87 2.59
C GLU A 54 3.01 6.51 2.32
N ILE A 55 1.68 6.43 2.40
CA ILE A 55 0.94 5.24 2.00
C ILE A 55 -0.08 5.65 0.94
N TYR A 56 -0.17 4.86 -0.11
CA TYR A 56 -1.09 5.03 -1.22
C TYR A 56 -1.97 3.81 -1.37
N SER A 57 -3.25 4.05 -1.68
CA SER A 57 -4.25 3.01 -1.94
C SER A 57 -4.83 3.17 -3.33
N VAL A 58 -4.88 2.06 -4.08
CA VAL A 58 -5.64 1.98 -5.34
C VAL A 58 -7.05 1.54 -5.04
N ILE A 59 -8.00 2.33 -5.49
CA ILE A 59 -9.42 2.09 -5.29
C ILE A 59 -10.07 1.82 -6.64
N GLU A 60 -10.75 0.69 -6.75
CA GLU A 60 -11.55 0.28 -7.90
C GLU A 60 -12.94 -0.12 -7.41
N ASP A 61 -14.00 0.40 -8.02
CA ASP A 61 -15.39 0.13 -7.62
C ASP A 61 -15.66 0.34 -6.12
N GLY A 62 -15.01 1.36 -5.53
CA GLY A 62 -15.13 1.69 -4.11
C GLY A 62 -14.38 0.76 -3.15
N LYS A 63 -13.56 -0.16 -3.65
CA LYS A 63 -12.78 -1.11 -2.84
C LYS A 63 -11.28 -0.86 -3.00
N VAL A 64 -10.53 -0.96 -1.91
CA VAL A 64 -9.07 -0.95 -1.97
C VAL A 64 -8.59 -2.26 -2.61
N ARG A 65 -7.99 -2.16 -3.79
CA ARG A 65 -7.45 -3.28 -4.56
C ARG A 65 -5.93 -3.40 -4.46
N GLY A 66 -5.25 -2.34 -4.07
CA GLY A 66 -3.81 -2.36 -3.87
C GLY A 66 -3.35 -1.28 -2.93
N VAL A 67 -2.21 -1.52 -2.30
CA VAL A 67 -1.57 -0.58 -1.39
C VAL A 67 -0.07 -0.55 -1.58
N CYS A 68 0.55 0.60 -1.36
CA CYS A 68 1.99 0.79 -1.33
C CYS A 68 2.36 1.74 -0.20
N ALA A 69 3.40 1.42 0.57
CA ALA A 69 3.99 2.28 1.58
C ALA A 69 5.44 2.58 1.22
N LEU A 70 5.77 3.86 1.29
CA LEU A 70 7.09 4.43 1.07
C LEU A 70 7.60 5.00 2.39
N VAL A 71 8.89 4.86 2.67
CA VAL A 71 9.57 5.54 3.76
C VAL A 71 10.69 6.40 3.19
N PHE A 72 10.77 7.65 3.64
CA PHE A 72 11.85 8.55 3.28
C PHE A 72 13.18 8.03 3.82
N GLN A 73 14.21 7.99 2.97
CA GLN A 73 15.58 7.64 3.37
C GLN A 73 16.49 8.85 3.29
N GLU A 74 16.54 9.51 2.13
CA GLU A 74 17.32 10.73 1.90
C GLU A 74 16.71 11.56 0.76
N GLU A 75 17.25 12.73 0.47
CA GLU A 75 16.70 13.65 -0.54
C GLU A 75 16.53 12.96 -1.91
N GLY A 76 15.27 12.84 -2.36
CA GLY A 76 14.93 12.18 -3.62
C GLY A 76 14.91 10.64 -3.57
N VAL A 77 15.19 10.02 -2.42
CA VAL A 77 15.24 8.56 -2.24
C VAL A 77 14.20 8.09 -1.23
N TYR A 78 13.32 7.21 -1.70
CA TYR A 78 12.28 6.56 -0.90
C TYR A 78 12.41 5.05 -1.04
N GLU A 79 12.22 4.35 0.07
CA GLU A 79 12.19 2.88 0.10
C GLU A 79 10.74 2.38 0.12
N ILE A 80 10.43 1.37 -0.69
CA ILE A 80 9.15 0.66 -0.59
C ILE A 80 9.23 -0.33 0.57
N VAL A 81 8.49 -0.06 1.64
CA VAL A 81 8.47 -0.92 2.84
C VAL A 81 7.29 -1.89 2.86
N LYS A 82 6.20 -1.57 2.14
CA LYS A 82 5.04 -2.44 1.97
C LYS A 82 4.43 -2.28 0.59
N MET A 83 4.08 -3.38 -0.04
CA MET A 83 3.33 -3.35 -1.29
C MET A 83 2.53 -4.64 -1.44
N ALA A 84 1.22 -4.50 -1.60
CA ALA A 84 0.34 -5.64 -1.78
C ALA A 84 -0.82 -5.30 -2.70
N VAL A 85 -1.20 -6.26 -3.54
CA VAL A 85 -2.36 -6.17 -4.44
C VAL A 85 -3.25 -7.37 -4.19
N ASP A 86 -4.55 -7.09 -4.11
CA ASP A 86 -5.62 -8.07 -4.03
C ASP A 86 -5.45 -9.12 -5.12
N LYS A 87 -5.72 -10.39 -4.78
CA LYS A 87 -5.41 -11.52 -5.68
C LYS A 87 -6.13 -11.41 -7.02
N GLU A 88 -7.34 -10.87 -7.05
CA GLU A 88 -8.15 -10.72 -8.27
C GLU A 88 -7.63 -9.61 -9.20
N SER A 89 -6.83 -8.68 -8.65
CA SER A 89 -6.32 -7.49 -9.34
C SER A 89 -4.83 -7.60 -9.72
N ARG A 90 -4.17 -8.71 -9.39
CA ARG A 90 -2.76 -8.97 -9.77
C ARG A 90 -2.63 -9.07 -11.30
N GLY A 91 -1.54 -8.53 -11.83
CA GLY A 91 -1.29 -8.43 -13.28
C GLY A 91 -1.95 -7.25 -13.97
N LYS A 92 -2.80 -6.48 -13.26
CA LYS A 92 -3.41 -5.23 -13.75
C LYS A 92 -2.86 -3.99 -13.04
N MET A 93 -2.69 -4.07 -11.71
CA MET A 93 -2.39 -2.91 -10.86
C MET A 93 -0.95 -2.87 -10.31
N GLY A 94 -0.05 -3.78 -10.72
CA GLY A 94 1.23 -3.99 -10.04
C GLY A 94 2.30 -2.90 -10.21
N MET A 95 2.20 -2.03 -11.23
CA MET A 95 3.22 -1.01 -11.52
C MET A 95 2.74 0.42 -11.31
N GLU A 96 1.43 0.69 -11.46
CA GLU A 96 0.90 2.06 -11.41
C GLU A 96 0.92 2.66 -10.00
N ILE A 97 0.83 1.83 -8.95
CA ILE A 97 0.83 2.31 -7.54
C ILE A 97 2.14 3.02 -7.19
N CYS A 98 3.28 2.49 -7.64
CA CYS A 98 4.59 3.05 -7.32
C CYS A 98 4.98 4.24 -8.21
N LEU A 99 4.28 4.44 -9.33
CA LEU A 99 4.58 5.49 -10.31
C LEU A 99 3.76 6.78 -10.08
N TRP A 100 2.83 6.80 -9.13
CA TRP A 100 1.90 7.93 -8.92
C TRP A 100 2.60 9.26 -8.59
N ARG A 101 3.87 9.25 -8.16
CA ARG A 101 4.64 10.48 -7.86
C ARG A 101 5.44 11.06 -9.05
N ARG A 102 5.27 10.57 -10.27
CA ARG A 102 5.81 11.20 -11.50
C ARG A 102 4.74 11.93 -12.31
N LEU A 103 4.02 12.87 -11.71
CA LEU A 103 3.41 14.02 -12.41
C LEU A 103 3.28 15.20 -11.45
#